data_AF-A0A7S0TB68-F1
#
_entry.id   AF-A0A7S0TB68-F1
#
_cell.length_a   1.000
_cell.length_b   1.000
_cell.length_c   1.000
_cell.angle_alpha   90.00
_cell.angle_beta   90.00
_cell.angle_gamma   90.00
#
_symmetry.space_group_name_H-M   'P 1'
#
loop_
_entity.id
_entity.type
_entity.pdbx_description
1 polymer ?
#
loop_
_entity_poly.entity_id
_entity_poly.type
_entity_poly.pdbx_seq_one_letter_code
_entity_poly.pdbx_strand_id
1 'polypeptide(L)'
;CSLGGSRWGGAKHRAAEVARRRQAVAAKGWRCCLGEFVEIGSSAEVPVPLLEDVPVIQLLDESSGLPRSSLPGSLVGRSGCYAILDETGEVMYIEISRSLATSLKWHLQSIQPHSLCSAAKVAIGSDRDRIQATAVEWLGAVVKNVGRAPVGNDARFKDSQWRARPGDAERDRPPLSFPPGAQPSDAPGLLRK
;
A
#
# COMPACT_ATOMS: atom_id res chain seq x y z
N CYS A 1 -18.63 4.21 48.11
CA CYS A 1 -18.51 5.66 47.85
C CYS A 1 -17.33 5.91 46.91
N SER A 2 -17.63 6.51 45.75
CA SER A 2 -16.86 7.46 44.93
C SER A 2 -15.40 7.17 44.51
N LEU A 3 -15.17 7.00 43.19
CA LEU A 3 -14.57 7.99 42.22
C LEU A 3 -13.04 8.02 42.28
N GLY A 4 -12.23 8.03 41.22
CA GLY A 4 -12.37 8.25 39.78
C GLY A 4 -10.98 8.61 39.23
N GLY A 5 -10.77 8.65 37.90
CA GLY A 5 -9.57 9.30 37.34
C GLY A 5 -9.05 8.77 36.00
N SER A 6 -9.70 9.20 34.91
CA SER A 6 -9.42 8.88 33.52
C SER A 6 -8.03 9.32 33.02
N ARG A 7 -7.27 8.41 32.40
CA ARG A 7 -5.96 8.67 31.77
C ARG A 7 -6.06 8.77 30.24
N TRP A 8 -6.73 9.80 29.72
CA TRP A 8 -6.84 10.05 28.26
C TRP A 8 -6.69 11.54 27.94
N GLY A 9 -5.52 12.12 28.21
CA GLY A 9 -5.21 13.53 27.92
C GLY A 9 -4.11 13.79 26.87
N GLY A 10 -3.33 12.78 26.46
CA GLY A 10 -2.07 12.99 25.75
C GLY A 10 -2.10 12.93 24.21
N ALA A 11 -3.22 12.57 23.58
CA ALA A 11 -3.31 12.41 22.13
C ALA A 11 -3.62 13.72 21.40
N LYS A 12 -4.49 14.57 21.98
CA LYS A 12 -4.93 15.83 21.35
C LYS A 12 -3.83 16.88 21.26
N HIS A 13 -2.91 16.92 22.22
CA HIS A 13 -1.83 17.91 22.26
C HIS A 13 -0.74 17.68 21.19
N ARG A 14 -0.57 16.44 20.72
CA ARG A 14 0.46 16.07 19.73
C ARG A 14 0.01 16.29 18.28
N ALA A 15 -1.30 16.18 18.01
CA ALA A 15 -1.88 16.52 16.70
C ALA A 15 -1.68 18.00 16.32
N ALA A 16 -1.73 18.90 17.31
CA ALA A 16 -1.52 20.34 17.11
C ALA A 16 -0.04 20.70 16.82
N GLU A 17 0.92 19.94 17.35
CA GLU A 17 2.36 20.15 17.13
C GLU A 17 2.75 19.78 15.68
N VAL A 18 2.20 18.67 15.17
CA VAL A 18 2.39 18.21 13.79
C VAL A 18 1.82 19.21 12.80
N ALA A 19 0.66 19.81 13.11
CA ALA A 19 0.04 20.84 12.26
C ALA A 19 0.92 22.10 12.07
N ARG A 20 1.72 22.48 13.08
CA ARG A 20 2.61 23.65 13.01
C ARG A 20 3.85 23.40 12.13
N ARG A 21 4.35 22.17 12.08
CA ARG A 21 5.48 21.81 11.18
C ARG A 21 5.08 21.75 9.69
N ARG A 22 3.77 21.64 9.37
CA ARG A 22 3.23 21.61 8.00
C ARG A 22 3.45 22.89 7.19
N GLN A 23 3.64 24.04 7.84
CA GLN A 23 3.71 25.33 7.14
C GLN A 23 5.12 25.73 6.64
N ALA A 24 6.19 25.06 7.09
CA ALA A 24 7.55 25.55 6.84
C ALA A 24 8.25 25.00 5.59
N VAL A 25 7.77 23.91 4.97
CA VAL A 25 8.54 23.15 3.96
C VAL A 25 8.01 23.30 2.51
N ALA A 26 6.88 24.00 2.31
CA ALA A 26 6.12 24.05 1.06
C ALA A 26 6.77 24.81 -0.13
N ALA A 27 8.02 25.29 -0.04
CA ALA A 27 8.50 26.31 -0.97
C ALA A 27 9.45 25.86 -2.11
N LYS A 28 9.97 24.62 -2.16
CA LYS A 28 10.99 24.28 -3.18
C LYS A 28 10.89 22.86 -3.75
N GLY A 29 10.37 22.77 -4.98
CA GLY A 29 10.90 21.83 -5.98
C GLY A 29 10.05 20.60 -6.26
N TRP A 30 8.95 20.74 -7.00
CA TRP A 30 8.15 19.62 -7.50
C TRP A 30 7.90 19.77 -9.00
N ARG A 31 8.88 19.36 -9.82
CA ARG A 31 8.75 19.36 -11.29
C ARG A 31 9.34 18.13 -11.99
N CYS A 32 9.73 17.08 -11.27
CA CYS A 32 10.52 15.98 -11.85
C CYS A 32 9.88 14.57 -11.85
N CYS A 33 8.65 14.37 -11.34
CA CYS A 33 8.17 13.00 -11.09
C CYS A 33 6.88 12.58 -11.82
N LEU A 34 6.26 13.45 -12.62
CA LEU A 34 5.04 13.09 -13.36
C LEU A 34 5.31 13.26 -14.85
N GLY A 35 5.37 12.13 -15.56
CA GLY A 35 5.24 12.11 -17.02
C GLY A 35 3.92 12.75 -17.43
N GLU A 36 3.88 13.25 -18.67
CA GLU A 36 2.82 14.08 -19.23
C GLU A 36 1.40 13.70 -18.78
N PHE A 37 0.76 14.69 -18.17
CA PHE A 37 -0.63 14.67 -17.72
C PHE A 37 -1.53 14.67 -18.96
N VAL A 38 -2.11 13.53 -19.32
CA VAL A 38 -3.13 13.45 -20.37
C VAL A 38 -4.48 13.80 -19.75
N GLU A 39 -5.05 14.93 -20.14
CA GLU A 39 -6.44 15.28 -19.84
C GLU A 39 -7.37 14.32 -20.59
N ILE A 40 -8.00 13.40 -19.87
CA ILE A 40 -9.01 12.50 -20.43
C ILE A 40 -10.37 13.19 -20.31
N GLY A 41 -11.04 13.37 -21.45
CA GLY A 41 -12.29 14.10 -21.60
C GLY A 41 -13.47 13.47 -20.87
N SER A 42 -14.26 14.37 -20.28
CA SER A 42 -15.52 14.14 -19.57
C SER A 42 -16.56 13.40 -20.43
N SER A 43 -17.05 12.27 -19.93
CA SER A 43 -18.29 11.65 -20.39
C SER A 43 -19.04 11.06 -19.19
N ALA A 44 -19.96 11.87 -18.64
CA ALA A 44 -20.99 11.51 -17.66
C ALA A 44 -20.54 10.44 -16.62
N GLU A 45 -19.56 10.79 -15.78
CA GLU A 45 -18.91 9.86 -14.88
C GLU A 45 -19.59 9.81 -13.51
N VAL A 46 -19.83 8.60 -13.01
CA VAL A 46 -20.05 8.39 -11.57
C VAL A 46 -18.78 8.91 -10.88
N PRO A 47 -18.88 9.83 -9.90
CA PRO A 47 -17.72 10.43 -9.28
C PRO A 47 -16.83 9.35 -8.67
N VAL A 48 -15.53 9.45 -8.96
CA VAL A 48 -14.49 8.64 -8.33
C VAL A 48 -14.60 8.80 -6.81
N PRO A 49 -14.55 7.71 -6.03
CA PRO A 49 -14.68 7.81 -4.57
C PRO A 49 -13.49 8.60 -3.99
N LEU A 50 -13.77 9.59 -3.15
CA LEU A 50 -12.73 10.33 -2.44
C LEU A 50 -12.08 9.44 -1.38
N LEU A 51 -10.78 9.64 -1.16
CA LEU A 51 -10.00 8.79 -0.26
C LEU A 51 -10.55 8.86 1.17
N GLU A 52 -10.96 10.02 1.65
CA GLU A 52 -11.56 10.24 2.97
C GLU A 52 -12.83 9.42 3.21
N ASP A 53 -13.68 9.28 2.20
CA ASP A 53 -14.99 8.63 2.28
C ASP A 53 -14.90 7.10 2.26
N VAL A 54 -13.77 6.55 1.81
CA VAL A 54 -13.57 5.10 1.77
C VAL A 54 -13.33 4.55 3.17
N PRO A 55 -14.08 3.50 3.58
CA PRO A 55 -13.91 2.89 4.89
C PRO A 55 -12.53 2.24 5.04
N VAL A 56 -11.99 2.34 6.25
CA VAL A 56 -10.71 1.72 6.61
C VAL A 56 -10.93 0.25 6.94
N ILE A 57 -10.07 -0.60 6.40
CA ILE A 57 -9.98 -2.03 6.66
C ILE A 57 -8.70 -2.26 7.46
N GLN A 58 -8.83 -2.79 8.68
CA GLN A 58 -7.66 -3.18 9.48
C GLN A 58 -6.99 -4.40 8.87
N LEU A 59 -5.67 -4.33 8.67
CA LEU A 59 -4.86 -5.43 8.13
C LEU A 59 -4.13 -6.19 9.24
N LEU A 60 -3.91 -5.54 10.37
CA LEU A 60 -3.36 -6.16 11.58
C LEU A 60 -4.47 -6.49 12.57
N ASP A 61 -4.21 -7.48 13.41
CA ASP A 61 -5.03 -7.79 14.57
C ASP A 61 -4.67 -6.82 15.71
N GLU A 62 -5.66 -6.12 16.25
CA GLU A 62 -5.43 -5.06 17.25
C GLU A 62 -4.83 -5.59 18.56
N SER A 63 -5.10 -6.85 18.88
CA SER A 63 -4.64 -7.45 20.14
C SER A 63 -3.21 -7.96 20.08
N SER A 64 -2.79 -8.45 18.92
CA SER A 64 -1.46 -9.06 18.71
C SER A 64 -0.49 -8.20 17.92
N GLY A 65 -0.97 -7.19 17.17
CA GLY A 65 -0.17 -6.41 16.24
C GLY A 65 0.33 -7.23 15.03
N LEU A 66 -0.15 -8.46 14.88
CA LEU A 66 0.25 -9.37 13.81
C LEU A 66 -0.68 -9.25 12.59
N PRO A 67 -0.21 -9.60 11.39
CA PRO A 67 -1.07 -9.68 10.21
C PRO A 67 -2.29 -10.57 10.45
N ARG A 68 -3.47 -10.09 10.04
CA ARG A 68 -4.70 -10.89 10.13
C ARG A 68 -4.56 -12.14 9.26
N SER A 69 -5.00 -13.27 9.80
CA SER A 69 -5.04 -14.55 9.08
C SER A 69 -5.95 -14.51 7.84
N SER A 70 -7.00 -13.68 7.87
CA SER A 70 -7.94 -13.51 6.77
C SER A 70 -8.32 -12.05 6.54
N LEU A 71 -8.31 -11.64 5.28
CA LEU A 71 -8.90 -10.37 4.81
C LEU A 71 -10.41 -10.53 4.56
N PRO A 72 -11.17 -9.42 4.46
CA PRO A 72 -12.60 -9.49 4.16
C PRO A 72 -12.89 -10.27 2.87
N GLY A 73 -13.87 -11.18 2.93
CA GLY A 73 -14.26 -12.02 1.79
C GLY A 73 -14.73 -11.21 0.57
N SER A 74 -15.22 -9.99 0.79
CA SER A 74 -15.62 -9.06 -0.27
C SER A 74 -14.48 -8.63 -1.21
N LEU A 75 -13.22 -8.83 -0.82
CA LEU A 75 -12.04 -8.49 -1.63
C LEU A 75 -11.53 -9.64 -2.50
N VAL A 76 -12.00 -10.88 -2.25
CA VAL A 76 -11.51 -12.07 -2.96
C VAL A 76 -11.96 -12.01 -4.43
N GLY A 77 -11.01 -12.15 -5.35
CA GLY A 77 -11.29 -12.10 -6.80
C GLY A 77 -11.68 -10.72 -7.33
N ARG A 78 -11.53 -9.66 -6.53
CA ARG A 78 -11.86 -8.29 -6.93
C ARG A 78 -10.63 -7.52 -7.36
N SER A 79 -10.80 -6.71 -8.41
CA SER A 79 -9.87 -5.68 -8.84
C SER A 79 -10.25 -4.32 -8.25
N GLY A 80 -9.32 -3.38 -8.22
CA GLY A 80 -9.57 -2.03 -7.74
C GLY A 80 -8.31 -1.24 -7.45
N CYS A 81 -8.49 -0.09 -6.81
CA CYS A 81 -7.43 0.74 -6.23
C CYS A 81 -7.38 0.51 -4.72
N TYR A 82 -6.19 0.50 -4.13
CA TYR A 82 -6.03 0.43 -2.68
C TYR A 82 -4.94 1.38 -2.21
N ALA A 83 -5.13 1.89 -0.99
CA ALA A 83 -4.17 2.70 -0.25
C ALA A 83 -3.80 1.99 1.04
N ILE A 84 -2.51 1.85 1.33
CA ILE A 84 -1.99 1.31 2.59
C ILE A 84 -1.72 2.47 3.55
N LEU A 85 -2.12 2.28 4.80
CA LEU A 85 -1.93 3.21 5.89
C LEU A 85 -1.01 2.60 6.94
N ASP A 86 -0.17 3.45 7.54
CA ASP A 86 0.61 3.07 8.72
C ASP A 86 -0.28 3.06 9.99
N GLU A 87 0.32 2.78 11.14
CA GLU A 87 -0.36 2.82 12.45
C GLU A 87 -0.88 4.22 12.85
N THR A 88 -0.36 5.28 12.22
CA THR A 88 -0.77 6.67 12.47
C THR A 88 -1.94 7.09 11.58
N GLY A 89 -2.29 6.27 10.58
CA GLY A 89 -3.28 6.58 9.56
C GLY A 89 -2.72 7.44 8.42
N GLU A 90 -1.40 7.59 8.29
CA GLU A 90 -0.80 8.23 7.12
C GLU A 90 -0.74 7.26 5.95
N VAL A 91 -1.02 7.77 4.74
CA VAL A 91 -0.97 6.97 3.51
C VAL A 91 0.47 6.73 3.11
N MET A 92 0.86 5.46 3.10
CA MET A 92 2.23 5.03 2.79
C MET A 92 2.38 4.58 1.35
N TYR A 93 1.32 4.04 0.75
CA TYR A 93 1.33 3.52 -0.61
C TYR A 93 -0.05 3.51 -1.24
N ILE A 94 -0.14 3.78 -2.54
CA ILE A 94 -1.36 3.67 -3.36
C ILE A 94 -1.04 2.88 -4.63
N GLU A 95 -1.86 1.90 -4.96
CA GLU A 95 -1.70 1.12 -6.20
C GLU A 95 -3.03 0.57 -6.71
N ILE A 96 -3.05 0.24 -8.00
CA ILE A 96 -4.12 -0.53 -8.63
C ILE A 96 -3.77 -2.02 -8.61
N SER A 97 -4.77 -2.88 -8.45
CA SER A 97 -4.58 -4.33 -8.50
C SER A 97 -5.72 -5.04 -9.21
N ARG A 98 -5.38 -6.15 -9.86
CA ARG A 98 -6.34 -7.10 -10.42
C ARG A 98 -6.85 -8.10 -9.36
N SER A 99 -6.19 -8.19 -8.21
CA SER A 99 -6.56 -9.07 -7.10
C SER A 99 -6.19 -8.39 -5.78
N LEU A 100 -7.12 -7.60 -5.26
CA LEU A 100 -6.96 -6.76 -4.06
C LEU A 100 -6.51 -7.58 -2.85
N ALA A 101 -7.20 -8.68 -2.56
CA ALA A 101 -6.87 -9.55 -1.44
C ALA A 101 -5.45 -10.15 -1.55
N THR A 102 -4.99 -10.45 -2.76
CA THR A 102 -3.64 -11.02 -2.97
C THR A 102 -2.58 -9.95 -2.78
N SER A 103 -2.76 -8.76 -3.38
CA SER A 103 -1.82 -7.65 -3.24
C SER A 103 -1.65 -7.21 -1.79
N LEU A 104 -2.75 -7.05 -1.04
CA LEU A 104 -2.68 -6.67 0.38
C LEU A 104 -1.96 -7.73 1.22
N LYS A 105 -2.18 -9.02 0.96
CA LYS A 105 -1.44 -10.10 1.63
C LYS A 105 0.05 -10.06 1.32
N TRP A 106 0.44 -9.80 0.08
CA TRP A 106 1.85 -9.67 -0.29
C TRP A 106 2.51 -8.51 0.44
N HIS A 107 1.86 -7.36 0.51
CA HIS A 107 2.34 -6.22 1.29
C HIS A 107 2.52 -6.55 2.77
N LEU A 108 1.55 -7.25 3.38
CA LEU A 108 1.68 -7.71 4.76
C LEU A 108 2.85 -8.67 4.98
N GLN A 109 3.24 -9.45 3.97
CA GLN A 109 4.36 -10.39 4.06
C GLN A 109 5.71 -9.70 3.80
N SER A 110 5.77 -8.79 2.82
CA SER A 110 7.00 -8.14 2.37
C SER A 110 7.40 -6.93 3.21
N ILE A 111 6.44 -6.16 3.73
CA ILE A 111 6.72 -4.91 4.42
C ILE A 111 6.99 -5.17 5.89
N GLN A 112 8.22 -4.85 6.29
CA GLN A 112 8.65 -4.85 7.68
C GLN A 112 9.21 -3.46 8.05
N PRO A 113 8.91 -2.93 9.24
CA PRO A 113 8.01 -3.48 10.25
C PRO A 113 6.52 -3.39 9.83
N HIS A 114 5.69 -4.29 10.36
CA HIS A 114 4.25 -4.33 10.08
C HIS A 114 3.49 -3.04 10.41
N SER A 115 4.03 -2.18 11.29
CA SER A 115 3.44 -0.88 11.61
C SER A 115 3.32 0.05 10.39
N LEU A 116 4.11 -0.17 9.33
CA LEU A 116 4.01 0.57 8.07
C LEU A 116 2.84 0.11 7.18
N CYS A 117 2.22 -1.04 7.50
CA CYS A 117 1.14 -1.67 6.75
C CYS A 117 0.02 -2.10 7.73
N SER A 118 -0.52 -1.12 8.48
CA SER A 118 -1.47 -1.39 9.56
C SER A 118 -2.90 -1.59 9.06
N ALA A 119 -3.28 -0.78 8.07
CA ALA A 119 -4.63 -0.70 7.55
C ALA A 119 -4.64 -0.39 6.05
N ALA A 120 -5.79 -0.55 5.41
CA ALA A 120 -5.98 -0.20 4.01
C ALA A 120 -7.33 0.47 3.76
N LYS A 121 -7.37 1.34 2.75
CA LYS A 121 -8.60 1.81 2.11
C LYS A 121 -8.67 1.21 0.72
N VAL A 122 -9.85 0.74 0.31
CA VAL A 122 -10.01 -0.02 -0.93
C VAL A 122 -11.22 0.49 -1.72
N ALA A 123 -10.99 0.88 -2.97
CA ALA A 123 -12.01 1.18 -3.95
C ALA A 123 -12.09 0.04 -4.96
N ILE A 124 -13.17 -0.73 -4.91
CA ILE A 124 -13.38 -1.88 -5.79
C ILE A 124 -13.94 -1.40 -7.13
N GLY A 125 -13.35 -1.85 -8.23
CA GLY A 125 -13.80 -1.51 -9.58
C GLY A 125 -13.35 -2.55 -10.60
N SER A 126 -14.06 -2.68 -11.71
CA SER A 126 -13.70 -3.57 -12.83
C SER A 126 -13.18 -2.82 -14.04
N ASP A 127 -13.58 -1.56 -14.21
CA ASP A 127 -13.14 -0.71 -15.31
C ASP A 127 -11.74 -0.15 -15.03
N ARG A 128 -10.80 -0.42 -15.95
CA ARG A 128 -9.39 -0.07 -15.75
C ARG A 128 -9.17 1.43 -15.70
N ASP A 129 -9.84 2.18 -16.57
CA ASP A 129 -9.61 3.62 -16.70
C ASP A 129 -10.13 4.35 -15.46
N ARG A 130 -11.29 3.94 -14.93
CA ARG A 130 -11.82 4.43 -13.65
C ARG A 130 -10.94 4.08 -12.45
N ILE A 131 -10.41 2.86 -12.40
CA ILE A 131 -9.48 2.45 -11.33
C ILE A 131 -8.20 3.31 -11.39
N GLN A 132 -7.71 3.57 -12.60
CA GLN A 132 -6.55 4.44 -12.82
C GLN A 132 -6.84 5.88 -12.38
N ALA A 133 -7.99 6.44 -12.77
CA ALA A 133 -8.44 7.77 -12.34
C ALA A 133 -8.55 7.84 -10.81
N THR A 134 -9.05 6.79 -10.17
CA THR A 134 -9.09 6.67 -8.70
C THR A 134 -7.71 6.76 -8.06
N ALA A 135 -6.73 6.02 -8.58
CA ALA A 135 -5.37 6.07 -8.06
C ALA A 135 -4.73 7.44 -8.24
N VAL A 136 -4.96 8.10 -9.39
CA VAL A 136 -4.45 9.45 -9.67
C VAL A 136 -5.07 10.47 -8.72
N GLU A 137 -6.40 10.43 -8.53
CA GLU A 137 -7.11 11.34 -7.62
C GLU A 137 -6.63 11.17 -6.18
N TRP A 138 -6.48 9.93 -5.71
CA TRP A 138 -5.98 9.65 -4.36
C TRP A 138 -4.54 10.12 -4.16
N LEU A 139 -3.66 9.88 -5.12
CA LEU A 139 -2.28 10.37 -5.07
C LEU A 139 -2.24 11.90 -5.07
N GLY A 140 -3.05 12.54 -5.92
CA GLY A 140 -3.21 13.99 -5.98
C GLY A 140 -3.67 14.57 -4.64
N ALA A 141 -4.69 13.96 -4.03
CA ALA A 141 -5.21 14.36 -2.72
C ALA A 141 -4.16 14.23 -1.61
N VAL A 142 -3.40 13.13 -1.57
CA VAL A 142 -2.31 12.94 -0.58
C VAL A 142 -1.22 13.99 -0.79
N VAL A 143 -0.76 14.21 -2.02
CA VAL A 143 0.27 15.22 -2.31
C VAL A 143 -0.22 16.62 -1.95
N LYS A 144 -1.48 16.97 -2.26
CA LYS A 144 -2.08 18.26 -1.91
C LYS A 144 -2.14 18.48 -0.40
N ASN A 145 -2.49 17.44 0.36
CA ASN A 145 -2.68 17.54 1.81
C ASN A 145 -1.37 17.43 2.61
N VAL A 146 -0.44 16.58 2.18
CA VAL A 146 0.81 16.25 2.90
C VAL A 146 2.01 17.00 2.31
N GLY A 147 1.92 17.47 1.07
CA GLY A 147 3.01 18.15 0.35
C GLY A 147 4.07 17.20 -0.20
N ARG A 148 3.86 15.88 -0.09
CA ARG A 148 4.78 14.85 -0.61
C ARG A 148 4.01 13.61 -1.08
N ALA A 149 4.66 12.81 -1.92
CA ALA A 149 4.14 11.53 -2.36
C ALA A 149 4.23 10.52 -1.21
N PRO A 150 3.34 9.51 -1.18
CA PRO A 150 3.49 8.39 -0.26
C PRO A 150 4.86 7.73 -0.44
N VAL A 151 5.44 7.27 0.66
CA VAL A 151 6.83 6.73 0.68
C VAL A 151 7.01 5.60 -0.33
N GLY A 152 6.05 4.69 -0.46
CA GLY A 152 6.13 3.58 -1.41
C GLY A 152 5.91 3.97 -2.88
N ASN A 153 5.34 5.15 -3.15
CA ASN A 153 5.09 5.65 -4.50
C ASN A 153 6.23 6.51 -5.05
N ASP A 154 7.16 6.92 -4.19
CA ASP A 154 8.29 7.74 -4.59
C ASP A 154 9.30 6.90 -5.41
N ALA A 155 9.59 7.39 -6.62
CA ALA A 155 10.42 6.70 -7.61
C ALA A 155 11.85 6.41 -7.13
N ARG A 156 12.33 7.16 -6.12
CA ARG A 156 13.63 6.90 -5.48
C ARG A 156 13.69 5.55 -4.78
N PHE A 157 12.53 4.95 -4.47
CA PHE A 157 12.39 3.68 -3.77
C PHE A 157 11.90 2.56 -4.71
N LYS A 158 12.33 2.56 -5.98
CA LYS A 158 11.90 1.58 -6.99
C LYS A 158 12.20 0.13 -6.60
N ASP A 159 13.31 -0.12 -5.90
CA ASP A 159 13.71 -1.45 -5.43
C ASP A 159 13.31 -1.70 -3.97
N SER A 160 12.30 -0.98 -3.48
CA SER A 160 11.87 -1.11 -2.09
C SER A 160 10.93 -2.29 -1.86
N GLN A 161 10.78 -2.64 -0.58
CA GLN A 161 9.82 -3.64 -0.10
C GLN A 161 8.36 -3.41 -0.56
N TRP A 162 8.00 -2.19 -0.95
CA TRP A 162 6.68 -1.85 -1.50
C TRP A 162 6.42 -2.44 -2.89
N ARG A 163 7.47 -2.86 -3.61
CA ARG A 163 7.35 -3.47 -4.94
C ARG A 163 7.81 -4.93 -4.96
N ALA A 164 8.41 -5.40 -3.86
CA ALA A 164 8.87 -6.77 -3.69
C ALA A 164 7.70 -7.73 -3.49
N ARG A 165 7.67 -8.82 -4.26
CA ARG A 165 6.69 -9.89 -4.09
C ARG A 165 7.31 -11.05 -3.30
N PRO A 166 6.52 -11.71 -2.44
CA PRO A 166 6.93 -12.96 -1.83
C PRO A 166 7.33 -13.99 -2.90
N GLY A 167 8.55 -14.50 -2.82
CA GLY A 167 9.10 -15.46 -3.78
C GLY A 167 9.86 -14.83 -4.96
N ASP A 168 10.02 -13.51 -5.04
CA ASP A 168 10.91 -12.91 -6.05
C ASP A 168 12.35 -13.43 -5.90
N ALA A 169 12.84 -13.57 -4.65
CA ALA A 169 14.13 -14.21 -4.38
C ALA A 169 14.21 -15.68 -4.85
N GLU A 170 13.09 -16.40 -4.94
CA GLU A 170 13.06 -17.76 -5.48
C GLU A 170 12.98 -17.76 -7.02
N ARG A 171 12.28 -16.78 -7.60
CA ARG A 171 12.17 -16.58 -9.05
C ARG A 171 13.48 -16.13 -9.67
N ASP A 172 14.27 -15.39 -8.91
CA ASP A 172 15.59 -14.92 -9.33
C ASP A 172 16.69 -15.98 -9.16
N ARG A 173 16.35 -17.20 -8.70
CA ARG A 173 17.30 -18.31 -8.71
C ARG A 173 17.68 -18.64 -10.16
N PRO A 174 18.96 -18.99 -10.42
CA PRO A 174 19.38 -19.39 -11.75
C PRO A 174 18.56 -20.60 -12.22
N PRO A 175 18.25 -20.69 -13.53
CA PRO A 175 17.52 -21.82 -14.08
C PRO A 175 18.16 -23.15 -13.66
N LEU A 176 17.32 -24.14 -13.36
CA LEU A 176 17.79 -25.48 -13.03
C LEU A 176 18.63 -26.01 -14.20
N SER A 177 19.94 -26.10 -13.98
CA SER A 177 20.88 -26.61 -14.97
C SER A 177 21.22 -28.06 -14.64
N PHE A 178 21.02 -28.94 -15.61
CA PHE A 178 21.47 -30.32 -15.52
C PHE A 178 22.88 -30.41 -16.12
N PRO A 179 23.85 -31.02 -15.42
CA PRO A 179 25.18 -31.23 -15.98
C PRO A 179 25.11 -32.17 -17.21
N PRO A 180 26.06 -32.06 -18.17
CA PRO A 180 26.10 -32.95 -19.33
C PRO A 180 26.19 -34.42 -18.90
N GLY A 181 25.25 -35.26 -19.37
CA GLY A 181 25.19 -36.69 -19.02
C GLY A 181 24.37 -37.04 -17.78
N ALA A 182 23.70 -36.07 -17.14
CA ALA A 182 22.82 -36.30 -16.00
C ALA A 182 21.75 -37.36 -16.30
N GLN A 183 21.56 -38.29 -15.38
CA GLN A 183 20.53 -39.33 -15.46
C GLN A 183 19.28 -38.89 -14.68
N PRO A 184 18.08 -39.41 -15.01
CA PRO A 184 16.85 -39.12 -14.27
C PRO A 184 16.94 -39.40 -12.76
N SER A 185 17.81 -40.34 -12.35
CA SER A 185 18.09 -40.66 -10.95
C SER A 185 18.76 -39.52 -10.18
N ASP A 186 19.41 -38.58 -10.87
CA ASP A 186 20.16 -37.47 -10.26
C ASP A 186 19.26 -36.26 -9.94
N ALA A 187 18.05 -36.22 -10.51
CA ALA A 187 17.09 -35.14 -10.37
C ALA A 187 16.70 -34.79 -8.90
N PRO A 188 16.49 -35.74 -7.98
CA PRO A 188 16.13 -35.42 -6.60
C PRO A 188 17.21 -34.64 -5.85
N GLY A 189 18.49 -34.80 -6.21
CA GLY A 189 19.62 -34.07 -5.62
C GLY A 189 19.78 -32.65 -6.17
N LEU A 190 19.27 -32.40 -7.38
CA LEU A 190 19.32 -31.10 -8.04
C LEU A 190 18.15 -30.19 -7.64
N LEU A 191 17.00 -30.77 -7.27
CA LEU A 191 15.80 -30.04 -6.84
C LEU A 191 15.82 -29.56 -5.38
N ARG A 192 16.82 -29.95 -4.59
CA ARG A 192 16.92 -29.65 -3.15
C ARG A 192 17.89 -28.50 -2.82
N LYS A 193 18.33 -27.73 -3.82
CA LYS A 193 19.27 -26.61 -3.65
C LYS A 193 18.56 -25.25 -3.60
#